data_AF-K9UEM9-F1
#
_entry.id   AF-K9UEM9-F1
#
_cell.length_a   1.000
_cell.length_b   1.000
_cell.length_c   1.000
_cell.angle_alpha   90.00
_cell.angle_beta   90.00
_cell.angle_gamma   90.00
#
_symmetry.space_group_name_H-M   'P 1'
#
loop_
_entity.id
_entity.type
_entity.pdbx_description
1 polymer ?
#
loop_
_entity_poly.entity_id
_entity_poly.type
_entity_poly.pdbx_seq_one_letter_code
_entity_poly.pdbx_strand_id
1 'polypeptide(L)'
;MSIANLITKSLDPTPLRYDTIEETAERFQLDSNLRQQIFGISPRNQARLRKDNAILNPLVVDRFNRFNRITQQAINLFEDTDRALKWLHTPKNSLAGITPLAALSTDEGAKQVEEILYRVEYGIYG
;
A
#
# COMPACT_ATOMS: atom_id res chain seq x y z
N MET A 1 17.36 -1.11 2.06
CA MET A 1 16.56 -1.24 3.29
C MET A 1 15.94 -2.63 3.31
N SER A 2 16.28 -3.47 4.29
CA SER A 2 15.98 -4.91 4.30
C SER A 2 14.50 -5.24 4.54
N ILE A 3 14.00 -6.30 3.91
CA ILE A 3 12.65 -6.89 4.03
C ILE A 3 12.25 -7.13 5.50
N ALA A 4 13.25 -7.34 6.37
CA ALA A 4 13.07 -7.57 7.80
C ALA A 4 12.26 -6.48 8.52
N ASN A 5 12.41 -5.20 8.15
CA ASN A 5 11.83 -4.07 8.92
C ASN A 5 10.30 -3.97 8.79
N LEU A 6 9.72 -4.59 7.76
CA LEU A 6 8.27 -4.59 7.51
C LEU A 6 7.54 -5.67 8.33
N ILE A 7 8.19 -6.82 8.56
CA ILE A 7 7.67 -7.88 9.44
C ILE A 7 7.68 -7.40 10.90
N THR A 8 8.72 -6.68 11.32
CA THR A 8 8.83 -6.21 12.70
C THR A 8 7.69 -5.26 13.05
N LYS A 9 7.45 -4.22 12.24
CA LYS A 9 6.44 -3.19 12.58
C LYS A 9 4.99 -3.67 12.58
N SER A 10 4.67 -4.76 11.86
CA SER A 10 3.33 -5.37 11.82
C SER A 10 3.05 -6.31 13.01
N LEU A 11 4.09 -6.84 13.65
CA LEU A 11 4.02 -7.76 14.80
C LEU A 11 4.51 -7.12 16.11
N ASP A 12 5.06 -5.90 16.02
CA ASP A 12 5.44 -5.11 17.17
C ASP A 12 4.17 -4.66 17.93
N PRO A 13 4.12 -4.81 19.26
CA PRO A 13 3.02 -4.31 20.09
C PRO A 13 2.97 -2.78 20.15
N THR A 14 3.87 -2.10 19.43
CA THR A 14 3.97 -0.65 19.38
C THR A 14 2.87 -0.10 18.47
N PRO A 15 2.05 0.86 18.94
CA PRO A 15 1.01 1.45 18.12
C PRO A 15 1.60 2.14 16.88
N LEU A 16 1.04 1.86 15.70
CA LEU A 16 1.42 2.52 14.46
C LEU A 16 1.18 4.03 14.55
N ARG A 17 2.16 4.81 14.10
CA ARG A 17 2.16 6.28 14.12
C ARG A 17 2.10 6.86 12.72
N TYR A 18 1.78 8.14 12.64
CA TYR A 18 1.57 8.80 11.36
C TYR A 18 2.84 8.90 10.50
N ASP A 19 4.02 9.03 11.11
CA ASP A 19 5.32 8.95 10.43
C ASP A 19 5.44 7.76 9.47
N THR A 20 4.86 6.63 9.84
CA THR A 20 4.87 5.36 9.11
C THR A 20 4.12 5.49 7.78
N ILE A 21 3.01 6.25 7.79
CA ILE A 21 2.26 6.55 6.57
C ILE A 21 3.08 7.48 5.67
N GLU A 22 3.86 8.39 6.24
CA GLU A 22 4.71 9.31 5.47
C GLU A 22 5.86 8.58 4.79
N GLU A 23 6.62 7.79 5.56
CA GLU A 23 7.70 6.93 5.07
C GLU A 23 7.22 6.02 3.94
N THR A 24 6.07 5.36 4.14
CA THR A 24 5.47 4.50 3.12
C THR A 24 5.02 5.30 1.91
N ALA A 25 4.38 6.46 2.10
CA ALA A 25 3.93 7.28 0.99
C ALA A 25 5.09 7.82 0.15
N GLU A 26 6.20 8.19 0.76
CA GLU A 26 7.41 8.60 0.05
C GLU A 26 8.00 7.43 -0.73
N ARG A 27 8.18 6.28 -0.08
CA ARG A 27 8.73 5.06 -0.70
C ARG A 27 7.93 4.61 -1.92
N PHE A 28 6.60 4.70 -1.85
CA PHE A 28 5.70 4.28 -2.91
C PHE A 28 5.25 5.43 -3.82
N GLN A 29 5.82 6.63 -3.66
CA GLN A 29 5.53 7.81 -4.47
C GLN A 29 4.03 8.15 -4.50
N LEU A 30 3.37 8.05 -3.35
CA LEU A 30 1.94 8.34 -3.19
C LEU A 30 1.73 9.84 -3.00
N ASP A 31 1.06 10.46 -3.97
CA ASP A 31 0.57 11.82 -3.83
C ASP A 31 -0.50 11.94 -2.72
N SER A 32 -0.88 13.18 -2.39
CA SER A 32 -1.85 13.43 -1.31
C SER A 32 -3.23 12.83 -1.58
N ASN A 33 -3.65 12.75 -2.85
CA ASN A 33 -4.96 12.22 -3.24
C ASN A 33 -4.98 10.70 -3.11
N LEU A 34 -3.99 10.02 -3.67
CA LEU A 34 -3.85 8.57 -3.59
C LEU A 34 -3.66 8.11 -2.15
N ARG A 35 -2.87 8.84 -1.36
CA ARG A 35 -2.73 8.60 0.10
C ARG A 35 -4.08 8.69 0.83
N GLN A 36 -4.89 9.70 0.50
CA GLN A 36 -6.22 9.83 1.07
C GLN A 36 -7.13 8.67 0.64
N GLN A 37 -7.12 8.30 -0.65
CA GLN A 37 -7.93 7.19 -1.17
C GLN A 37 -7.58 5.87 -0.46
N ILE A 38 -6.28 5.54 -0.36
CA ILE A 38 -5.80 4.29 0.22
C ILE A 38 -6.03 4.26 1.74
N PHE A 39 -5.55 5.27 2.46
CA PHE A 39 -5.53 5.22 3.94
C PHE A 39 -6.73 5.92 4.60
N GLY A 40 -7.56 6.65 3.85
CA GLY A 40 -8.70 7.37 4.41
C GLY A 40 -8.35 8.62 5.21
N ILE A 41 -7.11 9.13 5.09
CA ILE A 41 -6.66 10.30 5.84
C ILE A 41 -6.76 11.54 4.94
N SER A 42 -7.73 12.42 5.25
CA SER A 42 -7.90 13.69 4.51
C SER A 42 -6.67 14.60 4.68
N PRO A 43 -6.34 15.48 3.71
CA PRO A 43 -5.22 16.42 3.83
C PRO A 43 -5.27 17.28 5.10
N ARG A 44 -6.47 17.70 5.52
CA ARG A 44 -6.68 18.43 6.78
C ARG A 44 -6.29 17.60 8.00
N ASN A 45 -6.64 16.32 8.02
CA ASN A 45 -6.27 15.40 9.10
C ASN A 45 -4.77 15.07 9.06
N GLN A 46 -4.16 14.96 7.88
CA GLN A 46 -2.73 14.71 7.71
C GLN A 46 -1.87 15.77 8.40
N ALA A 47 -2.18 17.06 8.23
CA ALA A 47 -1.43 18.15 8.87
C ALA A 47 -1.46 18.05 10.41
N ARG A 48 -2.63 17.71 10.98
CA ARG A 48 -2.79 17.52 12.43
C ARG A 48 -2.02 16.29 12.92
N LEU A 49 -2.18 15.16 12.24
CA LEU A 49 -1.52 13.90 12.62
C LEU A 49 0.01 14.00 12.52
N ARG A 50 0.53 14.73 11.51
CA ARG A 50 1.95 15.03 11.35
C ARG A 50 2.51 15.80 12.53
N LYS A 51 1.85 16.88 12.94
CA LYS A 51 2.31 17.75 14.04
C LYS A 51 2.53 16.97 15.34
N ASP A 52 1.62 16.05 15.65
CA ASP A 52 1.62 15.33 16.94
C ASP A 52 2.20 13.91 16.83
N ASN A 53 2.66 13.51 15.64
CA ASN A 53 2.98 12.12 15.26
C ASN A 53 2.00 11.09 15.89
N ALA A 54 0.71 11.36 15.70
CA ALA A 54 -0.35 10.70 16.45
C ALA A 54 -0.47 9.20 16.09
N ILE A 55 -0.96 8.42 17.05
CA ILE A 55 -1.31 7.01 16.85
C ILE A 55 -2.45 6.92 15.83
N LEU A 56 -2.30 5.98 14.89
CA LEU A 56 -3.31 5.70 13.87
C LEU A 56 -4.49 4.95 14.47
N ASN A 57 -5.70 5.31 14.02
CA ASN A 57 -6.88 4.57 14.44
C ASN A 57 -6.92 3.17 13.78
N PRO A 58 -7.67 2.21 14.34
CA PRO A 58 -7.71 0.83 13.83
C PRO A 58 -8.08 0.70 12.35
N LEU A 59 -8.94 1.58 11.84
CA LEU A 59 -9.35 1.56 10.43
C LEU A 59 -8.21 1.96 9.49
N VAL A 60 -7.39 2.94 9.87
CA VAL A 60 -6.20 3.32 9.12
C VAL A 60 -5.16 2.21 9.18
N VAL A 61 -5.00 1.57 10.34
CA VAL A 61 -4.09 0.42 10.52
C VAL A 61 -4.50 -0.75 9.62
N ASP A 62 -5.78 -1.09 9.54
CA ASP A 62 -6.29 -2.15 8.66
C ASP A 62 -5.94 -1.87 7.18
N ARG A 63 -6.23 -0.66 6.72
CA ARG A 63 -5.91 -0.22 5.35
C ARG A 63 -4.41 -0.26 5.07
N PHE A 64 -3.60 0.14 6.05
CA PHE A 64 -2.15 0.07 5.95
C PHE A 64 -1.63 -1.38 5.87
N ASN A 65 -2.20 -2.29 6.65
CA ASN A 65 -1.84 -3.70 6.60
C ASN A 65 -2.22 -4.33 5.26
N ARG A 66 -3.40 -3.99 4.71
CA ARG A 66 -3.81 -4.40 3.36
C ARG A 66 -2.83 -3.90 2.30
N PHE A 67 -2.47 -2.62 2.38
CA PHE A 67 -1.47 -2.02 1.49
C PHE A 67 -0.13 -2.75 1.57
N ASN A 68 0.39 -3.01 2.77
CA ASN A 68 1.67 -3.68 2.97
C ASN A 68 1.66 -5.10 2.42
N ARG A 69 0.58 -5.85 2.63
CA ARG A 69 0.47 -7.23 2.14
C ARG A 69 0.59 -7.29 0.61
N ILE A 70 -0.17 -6.45 -0.10
CA ILE A 70 -0.18 -6.45 -1.57
C ILE A 70 1.13 -5.91 -2.14
N THR A 71 1.65 -4.82 -1.57
CA THR A 71 2.90 -4.24 -2.05
C THR A 71 4.10 -5.16 -1.80
N GLN A 72 4.11 -5.89 -0.69
CA GLN A 72 5.14 -6.90 -0.41
C GLN A 72 5.05 -8.07 -1.39
N GLN A 73 3.85 -8.55 -1.70
CA GLN A 73 3.65 -9.60 -2.71
C GLN A 73 4.19 -9.15 -4.08
N ALA A 74 3.90 -7.92 -4.50
CA ALA A 74 4.42 -7.36 -5.74
C ALA A 74 5.97 -7.28 -5.72
N ILE A 75 6.56 -6.75 -4.64
CA ILE A 75 8.02 -6.64 -4.51
C ILE A 75 8.68 -8.02 -4.54
N ASN A 76 8.09 -9.03 -3.89
CA ASN A 76 8.59 -10.39 -3.92
C ASN A 76 8.51 -10.99 -5.33
N LEU A 77 7.39 -10.82 -6.01
CA LEU A 77 7.17 -11.33 -7.36
C LEU A 77 8.15 -10.75 -8.38
N PHE A 78 8.41 -9.44 -8.31
CA PHE A 78 9.27 -8.78 -9.29
C PHE A 78 10.76 -8.83 -8.92
N GLU A 79 11.09 -9.20 -7.68
CA GLU A 79 12.45 -9.21 -7.09
C GLU A 79 13.22 -7.88 -7.23
N ASP A 80 12.51 -6.82 -7.62
CA ASP A 80 13.02 -5.51 -7.99
C ASP A 80 11.97 -4.49 -7.58
N THR A 81 12.37 -3.57 -6.70
CA THR A 81 11.45 -2.56 -6.14
C THR A 81 10.98 -1.59 -7.22
N ASP A 82 11.84 -1.20 -8.17
CA ASP A 82 11.47 -0.23 -9.20
C ASP A 82 10.50 -0.87 -10.21
N ARG A 83 10.71 -2.15 -10.55
CA ARG A 83 9.75 -2.90 -11.37
C ARG A 83 8.41 -3.07 -10.66
N ALA A 84 8.42 -3.40 -9.38
CA ALA A 84 7.20 -3.50 -8.58
C ALA A 84 6.45 -2.18 -8.51
N LEU A 85 7.14 -1.07 -8.22
CA LEU A 85 6.56 0.26 -8.20
C LEU A 85 5.97 0.65 -9.56
N LYS A 86 6.72 0.42 -10.64
CA LYS A 86 6.22 0.66 -12.00
C LYS A 86 4.94 -0.13 -12.27
N TRP A 87 4.90 -1.41 -11.90
CA TRP A 87 3.72 -2.25 -12.08
C TRP A 87 2.53 -1.75 -11.27
N LEU A 88 2.76 -1.39 -10.00
CA LEU A 88 1.78 -0.88 -9.04
C LEU A 88 1.16 0.46 -9.46
N HIS A 89 1.91 1.27 -10.20
CA HIS A 89 1.48 2.56 -10.77
C HIS A 89 0.93 2.45 -12.20
N THR A 90 0.99 1.28 -12.83
CA THR A 90 0.50 1.09 -14.21
C THR A 90 -0.97 0.67 -14.20
N PRO A 91 -1.89 1.44 -14.82
CA PRO A 91 -3.28 1.05 -14.99
C PRO A 91 -3.48 -0.36 -15.53
N LYS A 92 -4.45 -1.11 -15.01
CA LYS A 92 -4.80 -2.45 -15.49
C LYS A 92 -6.22 -2.47 -16.03
N ASN A 93 -6.42 -3.04 -17.21
CA ASN A 93 -7.75 -3.19 -17.80
C ASN A 93 -8.67 -4.06 -16.94
N SER A 94 -8.13 -5.08 -16.28
CA SER A 94 -8.84 -5.92 -15.31
C SER A 94 -9.30 -5.17 -14.06
N LEU A 95 -8.73 -3.98 -13.80
CA LEU A 95 -9.14 -3.06 -12.74
C LEU A 95 -9.91 -1.87 -13.32
N ALA A 96 -10.65 -2.05 -14.42
CA ALA A 96 -11.40 -0.97 -15.07
C ALA A 96 -10.54 0.29 -15.40
N GLY A 97 -9.25 0.11 -15.66
CA GLY A 97 -8.34 1.19 -16.03
C GLY A 97 -7.77 2.00 -14.86
N ILE A 98 -7.98 1.60 -13.60
CA ILE A 98 -7.26 2.19 -12.46
C ILE A 98 -5.96 1.44 -12.17
N THR A 99 -5.08 2.07 -11.39
CA THR A 99 -3.81 1.47 -10.96
C THR A 99 -4.03 0.46 -9.83
N PRO A 100 -3.16 -0.55 -9.69
CA PRO A 100 -3.19 -1.45 -8.53
C PRO A 100 -3.20 -0.71 -7.19
N LEU A 101 -2.43 0.37 -7.05
CA LEU A 101 -2.41 1.18 -5.82
C LEU A 101 -3.76 1.84 -5.53
N ALA A 102 -4.42 2.41 -6.54
CA ALA A 102 -5.74 3.03 -6.36
C ALA A 102 -6.80 1.99 -5.97
N ALA A 103 -6.70 0.77 -6.50
CA ALA A 103 -7.61 -0.32 -6.16
C ALA A 103 -7.55 -0.73 -4.67
N LEU A 104 -6.42 -0.48 -3.99
CA LEU A 104 -6.24 -0.82 -2.57
C LEU A 104 -7.11 0.02 -1.61
N SER A 105 -7.78 1.06 -2.13
CA SER A 105 -8.77 1.84 -1.38
C SER A 105 -9.97 1.01 -0.88
N THR A 106 -10.17 -0.18 -1.44
CA THR A 106 -11.26 -1.10 -1.10
C THR A 106 -10.74 -2.52 -0.88
N ASP A 107 -11.49 -3.34 -0.13
CA ASP A 107 -11.15 -4.75 0.05
C ASP A 107 -11.26 -5.53 -1.26
N GLU A 108 -12.30 -5.23 -2.03
CA GLU A 108 -12.56 -5.87 -3.31
C GLU A 108 -11.45 -5.56 -4.34
N GLY A 109 -11.06 -4.29 -4.47
CA GLY A 109 -9.96 -3.92 -5.35
C GLY A 109 -8.63 -4.56 -4.93
N ALA A 110 -8.37 -4.71 -3.63
CA ALA A 110 -7.17 -5.40 -3.16
C ALA A 110 -7.17 -6.90 -3.51
N LYS A 111 -8.33 -7.58 -3.42
CA LYS A 111 -8.47 -8.98 -3.87
C LYS A 111 -8.21 -9.12 -5.36
N GLN A 112 -8.74 -8.22 -6.17
CA GLN A 112 -8.49 -8.22 -7.62
C GLN A 112 -7.00 -8.03 -7.93
N VAL A 113 -6.31 -7.15 -7.21
CA VAL A 113 -4.85 -6.98 -7.38
C VAL A 113 -4.09 -8.24 -6.99
N GLU A 114 -4.46 -8.89 -5.88
CA GLU A 114 -3.88 -10.17 -5.44
C GLU A 114 -4.08 -11.28 -6.47
N GLU A 115 -5.26 -11.39 -7.08
CA GLU A 115 -5.53 -12.34 -8.15
C GLU A 115 -4.68 -12.08 -9.40
N ILE A 116 -4.46 -10.82 -9.76
CA ILE A 116 -3.58 -10.47 -10.89
C ILE A 116 -2.14 -10.85 -10.55
N LEU A 117 -1.65 -10.54 -9.34
CA LEU A 117 -0.30 -10.90 -8.90
C LEU A 117 -0.10 -12.42 -8.94
N TYR A 118 -1.07 -13.19 -8.44
CA TYR A 118 -1.05 -14.65 -8.51
C TYR A 118 -0.97 -15.15 -9.95
N ARG A 119 -1.79 -14.63 -10.86
CA ARG A 119 -1.74 -15.02 -12.28
C ARG A 119 -0.38 -14.74 -12.91
N VAL A 120 0.22 -13.58 -12.61
CA VAL A 120 1.56 -13.21 -13.12
C VAL A 120 2.63 -14.17 -12.57
N GLU A 121 2.57 -14.52 -11.28
CA GLU A 121 3.49 -15.47 -10.64
C GLU A 121 3.50 -16.84 -11.31
N TYR A 122 2.33 -17.35 -11.70
CA TYR A 122 2.19 -18.65 -12.35
C TYR A 122 2.25 -18.59 -13.89
N GLY A 123 2.57 -17.44 -14.48
CA GLY A 123 2.63 -17.26 -15.93
C GLY A 123 1.28 -17.44 -16.64
N ILE A 124 0.17 -17.27 -15.91
CA ILE A 124 -1.19 -17.39 -16.43
C ILE A 124 -1.56 -16.05 -17.07
N TYR A 125 -1.41 -15.97 -18.38
CA TYR A 125 -1.92 -14.86 -19.19
C TYR A 125 -3.35 -15.19 -19.63
N GLY A 126 -4.29 -14.27 -19.39
CA GLY A 126 -5.69 -14.34 -19.85
C GLY A 126 -6.09 -13.03 -20.52
#